data_AF-A0A831TZB3-F1
#
_entry.id   AF-A0A831TZB3-F1
#
_cell.length_a   1.000
_cell.length_b   1.000
_cell.length_c   1.000
_cell.angle_alpha   90.00
_cell.angle_beta   90.00
_cell.angle_gamma   90.00
#
_symmetry.space_group_name_H-M   'P 1'
#
loop_
_entity.id
_entity.type
_entity.pdbx_description
1 polymer ?
#
loop_
_entity_poly.entity_id
_entity_poly.type
_entity_poly.pdbx_seq_one_letter_code
_entity_poly.pdbx_strand_id
1 'polypeptide(L)'
;MGSARSAPHPEPGGESMSEAEMRDGGVATAEPDAWTEVARGVHVAAAGWTEQARRLLPPDALALLARLHRELAPERARLLELRRRRQAEWDAGALPGYLDDAGPAAARGDWRIAALPQQLLRRRVEITGPISDAKMVIPMLSRTEDGHRADAAMLDFEDAMKPSWGNVLQGIENLIGAVDGTLTA
;
A
#
# COMPACT_ATOMS: atom_id res chain seq x y z
N MET A 1 -43.82 24.13 52.83
CA MET A 1 -43.15 23.37 51.76
C MET A 1 -41.70 23.80 51.75
N GLY A 2 -40.84 23.01 52.40
CA GLY A 2 -39.44 23.36 52.69
C GLY A 2 -38.53 23.09 51.49
N SER A 3 -37.73 24.10 51.15
CA SER A 3 -36.71 24.07 50.10
C SER A 3 -35.49 23.28 50.58
N ALA A 4 -35.30 22.06 50.07
CA ALA A 4 -34.09 21.28 50.31
C ALA A 4 -32.94 21.83 49.45
N ARG A 5 -31.89 22.34 50.09
CA ARG A 5 -30.62 22.71 49.46
C ARG A 5 -29.78 21.45 49.27
N SER A 6 -29.45 21.10 48.03
CA SER A 6 -28.47 20.05 47.73
C SER A 6 -27.06 20.52 48.07
N ALA A 7 -26.29 19.67 48.75
CA ALA A 7 -24.86 19.86 49.01
C ALA A 7 -24.02 19.47 47.77
N PRO A 8 -22.86 20.10 47.53
CA PRO A 8 -22.00 19.76 46.39
C PRO A 8 -21.26 18.44 46.62
N HIS A 9 -21.11 17.66 45.54
CA HIS A 9 -20.30 16.44 45.48
C HIS A 9 -18.79 16.75 45.61
N PRO A 10 -17.99 15.87 46.24
CA PRO A 10 -16.53 16.02 46.26
C PRO A 10 -15.92 15.61 44.90
N GLU A 11 -15.08 16.49 44.34
CA GLU A 11 -14.24 16.21 43.17
C GLU A 11 -13.20 15.12 43.50
N PRO A 12 -12.96 14.13 42.61
CA PRO A 12 -11.89 13.16 42.81
C PRO A 12 -10.55 13.82 42.47
N GLY A 13 -9.69 13.97 43.49
CA GLY A 13 -8.30 14.37 43.32
C GLY A 13 -7.50 13.27 42.62
N GLY A 14 -7.39 13.36 41.30
CA GLY A 14 -6.37 12.67 40.52
C GLY A 14 -5.27 13.65 40.18
N GLU A 15 -4.05 13.40 40.65
CA GLU A 15 -2.86 14.12 40.19
C GLU A 15 -2.71 13.84 38.68
N SER A 16 -2.95 14.86 37.84
CA SER A 16 -2.66 14.76 36.42
C SER A 16 -1.14 14.82 36.24
N MET A 17 -0.54 13.69 35.84
CA MET A 17 0.84 13.72 35.34
C MET A 17 0.91 14.71 34.18
N SER A 18 1.96 15.52 34.18
CA SER A 18 2.17 16.51 33.14
C SER A 18 2.43 15.83 31.79
N GLU A 19 2.03 16.50 30.70
CA GLU A 19 2.31 16.07 29.32
C GLU A 19 3.81 15.85 29.04
N ALA A 20 4.68 16.41 29.89
CA ALA A 20 6.12 16.24 29.84
C ALA A 20 6.59 14.88 30.40
N GLU A 21 5.91 14.33 31.41
CA GLU A 21 6.27 13.06 32.06
C GLU A 21 5.86 11.83 31.23
N MET A 22 4.86 11.95 30.36
CA MET A 22 4.52 10.88 29.40
C MET A 22 5.54 10.73 28.26
N ARG A 23 6.48 11.68 28.09
CA ARG A 23 7.43 11.71 26.97
C ARG A 23 8.77 11.05 27.28
N ASP A 24 9.02 10.64 28.52
CA ASP A 24 10.33 10.10 28.96
C ASP A 24 10.39 8.57 29.03
N GLY A 25 9.49 7.89 28.30
CA GLY A 25 9.68 6.48 27.94
C GLY A 25 10.73 6.37 26.84
N GLY A 26 12.00 6.54 27.20
CA GLY A 26 13.15 6.56 26.30
C GLY A 26 13.20 5.35 25.35
N VAL A 27 12.61 5.49 24.17
CA VAL A 27 12.98 4.73 22.98
C VAL A 27 14.18 5.43 22.41
N ALA A 28 15.34 4.75 22.41
CA ALA A 28 16.53 5.24 21.75
C ALA A 28 16.18 5.68 20.32
N THR A 29 16.22 6.98 20.07
CA THR A 29 16.04 7.57 18.75
C THR A 29 17.30 7.27 17.95
N ALA A 30 17.30 6.14 17.23
CA ALA A 30 18.27 5.91 16.18
C ALA A 30 18.22 7.11 15.22
N GLU A 31 19.38 7.69 14.89
CA GLU A 31 19.43 8.90 14.06
C GLU A 31 18.64 8.68 12.76
N PRO A 32 17.58 9.48 12.51
CA PRO A 32 16.63 9.24 11.42
C PRO A 32 17.24 9.38 10.01
N ASP A 33 18.48 9.85 9.90
CA ASP A 33 19.12 10.21 8.63
C ASP A 33 20.26 9.28 8.18
N ALA A 34 20.56 8.21 8.92
CA ALA A 34 21.58 7.26 8.48
C ALA A 34 21.05 6.36 7.35
N TRP A 35 21.48 6.61 6.11
CA TRP A 35 21.20 5.75 4.95
C TRP A 35 22.37 4.79 4.71
N THR A 36 22.07 3.53 4.45
CA THR A 36 23.05 2.49 4.12
C THR A 36 22.88 2.04 2.67
N GLU A 37 23.97 1.95 1.93
CA GLU A 37 23.95 1.31 0.60
C GLU A 37 23.83 -0.21 0.77
N VAL A 38 22.74 -0.79 0.24
CA VAL A 38 22.43 -2.22 0.37
C VAL A 38 22.63 -2.99 -0.95
N ALA A 39 22.68 -2.26 -2.05
CA ALA A 39 23.08 -2.72 -3.37
C ALA A 39 23.53 -1.51 -4.19
N ARG A 40 24.19 -1.73 -5.35
CA ARG A 40 24.73 -0.64 -6.18
C ARG A 40 23.66 0.43 -6.51
N GLY A 41 23.82 1.61 -5.91
CA GLY A 41 22.91 2.74 -6.08
C GLY A 41 21.57 2.61 -5.37
N VAL A 42 21.42 1.65 -4.44
CA VAL A 42 20.23 1.44 -3.62
C VAL A 42 20.59 1.72 -2.17
N HIS A 43 19.96 2.75 -1.62
CA HIS A 43 20.16 3.16 -0.24
C HIS A 43 18.87 2.94 0.54
N VAL A 44 18.98 2.43 1.76
CA VAL A 44 17.84 2.25 2.68
C VAL A 44 18.17 2.90 4.02
N ALA A 45 17.19 3.58 4.62
CA ALA A 45 17.33 4.12 5.96
C ALA A 45 17.65 2.99 6.95
N ALA A 46 18.62 3.20 7.84
CA ALA A 46 19.10 2.18 8.76
C ALA A 46 17.96 1.56 9.58
N ALA A 47 17.01 2.39 10.04
CA ALA A 47 15.82 1.95 10.76
C ALA A 47 14.89 1.04 9.93
N GLY A 48 14.90 1.18 8.60
CA GLY A 48 14.12 0.35 7.68
C GLY A 48 14.82 -0.95 7.27
N TRP A 49 16.14 -1.08 7.47
CA TRP A 49 16.91 -2.25 7.05
C TRP A 49 16.94 -3.38 8.09
N THR A 50 15.73 -3.77 8.53
CA THR A 50 15.46 -4.81 9.52
C THR A 50 15.81 -6.22 9.01
N GLU A 51 15.80 -7.21 9.88
CA GLU A 51 16.01 -8.61 9.48
C GLU A 51 14.91 -9.11 8.52
N GLN A 52 13.66 -8.69 8.73
CA GLN A 52 12.57 -8.96 7.81
C GLN A 52 12.85 -8.36 6.42
N ALA A 53 13.31 -7.11 6.36
CA ALA A 53 13.68 -6.47 5.10
C ALA A 53 14.80 -7.23 4.38
N ARG A 54 15.86 -7.63 5.09
CA ARG A 54 16.99 -8.39 4.54
C ARG A 54 16.56 -9.73 3.96
N ARG A 55 15.65 -10.43 4.64
CA ARG A 55 15.09 -11.71 4.16
C ARG A 55 14.25 -11.53 2.90
N LEU A 56 13.40 -10.50 2.87
CA LEU A 56 12.46 -10.25 1.75
C LEU A 56 13.10 -9.54 0.55
N LEU A 57 14.24 -8.87 0.76
CA LEU A 57 14.98 -8.13 -0.27
C LEU A 57 16.40 -8.70 -0.43
N PRO A 58 16.51 -9.97 -0.88
CA PRO A 58 17.81 -10.56 -1.18
C PRO A 58 18.52 -9.79 -2.32
N PRO A 59 19.84 -9.99 -2.50
CA PRO A 59 20.63 -9.25 -3.49
C PRO A 59 20.03 -9.25 -4.91
N ASP A 60 19.47 -10.37 -5.36
CA ASP A 60 18.86 -10.47 -6.69
C ASP A 60 17.58 -9.64 -6.84
N ALA A 61 16.77 -9.56 -5.77
CA ALA A 61 15.58 -8.70 -5.75
C ALA A 61 15.99 -7.22 -5.78
N LEU A 62 17.00 -6.82 -5.01
CA LEU A 62 17.54 -5.47 -5.04
C LEU A 62 18.13 -5.12 -6.41
N ALA A 63 18.84 -6.05 -7.05
CA ALA A 63 19.38 -5.87 -8.39
C ALA A 63 18.28 -5.70 -9.45
N LEU A 64 17.20 -6.48 -9.35
CA LEU A 64 15.99 -6.32 -10.18
C LEU A 64 15.35 -4.95 -9.98
N LEU A 65 15.09 -4.55 -8.73
CA LEU A 65 14.50 -3.26 -8.39
C LEU A 65 15.34 -2.09 -8.92
N ALA A 66 16.65 -2.15 -8.71
CA ALA A 66 17.57 -1.12 -9.20
C ALA A 66 17.57 -1.03 -10.73
N ARG A 67 17.48 -2.18 -11.43
CA ARG A 67 17.38 -2.21 -12.90
C ARG A 67 16.07 -1.59 -13.38
N LEU A 68 14.94 -2.03 -12.84
CA LEU A 68 13.62 -1.50 -13.18
C LEU A 68 13.54 0.00 -12.93
N HIS A 69 14.08 0.49 -11.81
CA HIS A 69 14.13 1.92 -11.52
C HIS A 69 14.92 2.68 -12.60
N ARG A 70 16.13 2.22 -12.93
CA ARG A 70 16.96 2.89 -13.95
C ARG A 70 16.30 2.94 -15.33
N GLU A 71 15.57 1.88 -15.69
CA GLU A 71 14.90 1.78 -16.99
C GLU A 71 13.60 2.60 -17.05
N LEU A 72 12.77 2.53 -16.01
CA LEU A 72 11.39 3.04 -16.06
C LEU A 72 11.19 4.39 -15.36
N ALA A 73 12.06 4.77 -14.42
CA ALA A 73 11.88 6.02 -13.66
C ALA A 73 11.92 7.29 -14.53
N PRO A 74 12.78 7.41 -15.57
CA PRO A 74 12.77 8.58 -16.44
C PRO A 74 11.42 8.76 -17.15
N GLU A 75 10.85 7.69 -17.70
CA GLU A 75 9.56 7.75 -18.39
C GLU A 75 8.42 8.04 -17.41
N ARG A 76 8.43 7.42 -16.23
CA ARG A 76 7.48 7.75 -15.16
C ARG A 76 7.50 9.25 -14.83
N ALA A 77 8.69 9.84 -14.67
CA ALA A 77 8.83 11.27 -14.39
C ALA A 77 8.29 12.14 -15.53
N ARG A 78 8.59 11.77 -16.79
CA ARG A 78 8.06 12.45 -17.98
C ARG A 78 6.54 12.42 -18.03
N LEU A 79 5.92 11.27 -17.76
CA LEU A 79 4.47 11.10 -17.74
C LEU A 79 3.80 11.91 -16.62
N LEU A 80 4.40 11.97 -15.43
CA LEU A 80 3.89 12.81 -14.34
C LEU A 80 3.93 14.30 -14.68
N GLU A 81 4.96 14.76 -15.39
CA GLU A 81 5.04 16.13 -15.88
C GLU A 81 3.97 16.41 -16.95
N LEU A 82 3.73 15.47 -17.87
CA LEU A 82 2.65 15.58 -18.85
C LEU A 82 1.26 15.68 -18.18
N ARG A 83 1.04 14.98 -17.06
CA ARG A 83 -0.21 15.11 -16.28
C ARG A 83 -0.39 16.54 -15.76
N ARG A 84 0.67 17.18 -15.24
CA ARG A 84 0.60 18.57 -14.77
C ARG A 84 0.28 19.55 -15.90
N ARG A 85 0.91 19.37 -17.06
CA ARG A 85 0.64 20.21 -18.24
C ARG A 85 -0.81 20.07 -18.71
N ARG A 86 -1.29 18.83 -18.79
CA ARG A 86 -2.69 18.55 -19.14
C ARG A 86 -3.67 19.18 -18.16
N GLN A 87 -3.37 19.12 -16.87
CA GLN A 87 -4.19 19.76 -15.85
C GLN A 87 -4.23 21.29 -16.06
N ALA A 88 -3.09 21.93 -16.33
CA ALA A 88 -3.04 23.37 -16.59
C ALA A 88 -3.85 23.80 -17.83
N GLU A 89 -3.89 22.96 -18.88
CA GLU A 89 -4.76 23.18 -20.04
C GLU A 89 -6.24 23.15 -19.65
N TRP A 90 -6.64 22.20 -18.79
CA TRP A 90 -8.02 22.11 -18.30
C TRP A 90 -8.39 23.29 -17.39
N ASP A 91 -7.47 23.70 -16.52
CA ASP A 91 -7.67 24.86 -15.66
C ASP A 91 -7.82 26.16 -16.48
N ALA A 92 -7.22 26.22 -17.67
CA ALA A 92 -7.37 27.31 -18.64
C ALA A 92 -8.66 27.22 -19.48
N GLY A 93 -9.55 26.26 -19.21
CA GLY A 93 -10.86 26.12 -19.84
C GLY A 93 -10.93 25.09 -20.97
N ALA A 94 -9.84 24.35 -21.25
CA ALA A 94 -9.94 23.19 -22.14
C ALA A 94 -10.78 22.07 -21.47
N LEU A 95 -11.48 21.27 -22.27
CA LEU A 95 -12.24 20.12 -21.77
C LEU A 95 -11.59 18.80 -22.23
N PRO A 96 -11.67 17.72 -21.43
CA PRO A 96 -11.31 16.38 -21.91
C PRO A 96 -12.17 15.99 -23.12
N GLY A 97 -11.55 15.32 -24.09
CA GLY A 97 -12.23 14.82 -25.28
C GLY A 97 -11.57 13.55 -25.79
N TYR A 98 -12.22 12.89 -26.75
CA TYR A 98 -11.61 11.78 -27.48
C TYR A 98 -10.40 12.27 -28.28
N LEU A 99 -9.46 11.36 -28.53
CA LEU A 99 -8.39 11.61 -29.50
C LEU A 99 -9.01 11.83 -30.89
N ASP A 100 -8.40 12.71 -31.66
CA ASP A 100 -8.82 13.00 -33.03
C ASP A 100 -8.67 11.78 -33.96
N ASP A 101 -9.14 11.93 -35.19
CA ASP A 101 -9.06 10.89 -36.22
C ASP A 101 -7.63 10.56 -36.66
N ALA A 102 -6.65 11.38 -36.28
CA ALA A 102 -5.23 11.13 -36.47
C ALA A 102 -4.60 10.38 -35.28
N GLY A 103 -5.39 10.00 -34.27
CA GLY A 103 -4.94 9.22 -33.12
C GLY A 103 -4.38 7.83 -33.48
N PRO A 104 -3.77 7.11 -32.51
CA PRO A 104 -3.10 5.84 -32.78
C PRO A 104 -4.04 4.82 -33.43
N ALA A 105 -3.54 4.06 -34.40
CA ALA A 105 -4.33 3.00 -35.06
C ALA A 105 -4.91 1.97 -34.08
N ALA A 106 -4.29 1.77 -32.90
CA ALA A 106 -4.86 0.93 -31.84
C ALA A 106 -6.20 1.46 -31.27
N ALA A 107 -6.53 2.74 -31.45
CA ALA A 107 -7.85 3.27 -31.12
C ALA A 107 -8.90 2.95 -32.20
N ARG A 108 -8.47 2.47 -33.39
CA ARG A 108 -9.29 2.32 -34.59
C ARG A 108 -8.85 1.11 -35.42
N GLY A 109 -9.51 -0.03 -35.24
CA GLY A 109 -9.29 -1.19 -36.10
C GLY A 109 -9.69 -2.52 -35.48
N ASP A 110 -9.61 -3.57 -36.28
CA ASP A 110 -9.98 -4.94 -35.92
C ASP A 110 -8.83 -5.68 -35.25
N TRP A 111 -8.42 -5.22 -34.07
CA TRP A 111 -7.44 -5.91 -33.23
C TRP A 111 -8.08 -6.42 -31.94
N ARG A 112 -7.41 -7.37 -31.30
CA ARG A 112 -7.80 -7.90 -29.98
C ARG A 112 -6.57 -8.01 -29.10
N ILE A 113 -6.76 -7.91 -27.78
CA ILE A 113 -5.72 -8.24 -26.81
C ILE A 113 -5.26 -9.70 -27.00
N ALA A 114 -4.11 -10.03 -26.42
CA ALA A 114 -3.65 -11.42 -26.35
C ALA A 114 -4.67 -12.31 -25.63
N ALA A 115 -4.65 -13.61 -25.94
CA ALA A 115 -5.53 -14.58 -25.30
C ALA A 115 -5.33 -14.59 -23.77
N LEU A 116 -6.43 -14.62 -23.04
CA LEU A 116 -6.41 -14.64 -21.58
C LEU A 116 -6.10 -16.05 -21.05
N PRO A 117 -5.31 -16.19 -19.98
CA PRO A 117 -5.19 -17.44 -19.23
C PRO A 117 -6.54 -17.94 -18.75
N GLN A 118 -6.72 -19.26 -18.68
CA GLN A 118 -7.98 -19.91 -18.27
C GLN A 118 -8.49 -19.41 -16.92
N GLN A 119 -7.58 -19.14 -15.99
CA GLN A 119 -7.85 -18.64 -14.64
C GLN A 119 -8.49 -17.24 -14.63
N LEU A 120 -8.29 -16.45 -15.69
CA LEU A 120 -8.83 -15.08 -15.80
C LEU A 120 -10.12 -14.99 -16.62
N LEU A 121 -10.59 -16.10 -17.21
CA LEU A 121 -11.82 -16.10 -18.02
C LEU A 121 -13.10 -15.93 -17.19
N ARG A 122 -13.05 -16.27 -15.90
CA ARG A 122 -14.19 -16.17 -14.97
C ARG A 122 -13.84 -15.19 -13.87
N ARG A 123 -14.47 -14.01 -13.90
CA ARG A 123 -14.29 -12.91 -12.92
C ARG A 123 -15.66 -12.38 -12.45
N ARG A 124 -16.54 -13.31 -12.04
CA ARG A 124 -17.92 -13.12 -11.51
C ARG A 124 -17.98 -12.07 -10.41
N VAL A 125 -17.16 -12.34 -9.41
CA VAL A 125 -17.07 -11.63 -8.15
C VAL A 125 -15.60 -11.52 -7.81
N GLU A 126 -15.17 -10.32 -7.45
CA GLU A 126 -13.81 -10.04 -7.01
C GLU A 126 -13.87 -9.40 -5.64
N ILE A 127 -13.00 -9.84 -4.74
CA ILE A 127 -12.87 -9.28 -3.41
C ILE A 127 -11.58 -8.48 -3.32
N THR A 128 -11.60 -7.34 -2.63
CA THR A 128 -10.44 -6.46 -2.46
C THR A 128 -10.19 -6.22 -0.98
N GLY A 129 -8.93 -6.04 -0.61
CA GLY A 129 -8.55 -5.82 0.78
C GLY A 129 -7.04 -5.71 0.96
N PRO A 130 -6.57 -5.10 2.07
CA PRO A 130 -5.16 -4.89 2.32
C PRO A 130 -4.44 -6.22 2.48
N ILE A 131 -3.28 -6.32 1.85
CA ILE A 131 -2.42 -7.50 1.92
C ILE A 131 -1.62 -7.61 3.24
N SER A 132 -1.49 -6.51 3.99
CA SER A 132 -0.68 -6.49 5.22
C SER A 132 -1.30 -7.28 6.39
N ASP A 133 -2.57 -7.67 6.31
CA ASP A 133 -3.25 -8.43 7.37
C ASP A 133 -3.62 -9.85 6.92
N ALA A 134 -2.92 -10.86 7.46
CA ALA A 134 -3.17 -12.27 7.15
C ALA A 134 -4.60 -12.71 7.52
N LYS A 135 -5.19 -12.12 8.57
CA LYS A 135 -6.58 -12.41 8.99
C LYS A 135 -7.61 -11.93 7.98
N MET A 136 -7.26 -10.94 7.15
CA MET A 136 -8.08 -10.51 6.02
C MET A 136 -7.80 -11.32 4.77
N VAL A 137 -6.52 -11.57 4.46
CA VAL A 137 -6.10 -12.26 3.23
C VAL A 137 -6.59 -13.71 3.18
N ILE A 138 -6.52 -14.44 4.30
CA ILE A 138 -6.92 -15.85 4.32
C ILE A 138 -8.41 -16.03 3.94
N PRO A 139 -9.38 -15.34 4.57
CA PRO A 139 -10.77 -15.42 4.15
C PRO A 139 -11.00 -15.00 2.70
N MET A 140 -10.27 -14.01 2.18
CA MET A 140 -10.39 -13.56 0.78
C MET A 140 -10.01 -14.67 -0.23
N LEU A 141 -9.08 -15.55 0.14
CA LEU A 141 -8.62 -16.65 -0.71
C LEU A 141 -9.34 -17.98 -0.43
N SER A 142 -10.09 -18.05 0.66
CA SER A 142 -10.73 -19.28 1.15
C SER A 142 -12.11 -19.50 0.54
N ARG A 143 -12.61 -20.74 0.65
CA ARG A 143 -14.02 -21.04 0.39
C ARG A 143 -14.86 -20.73 1.63
N THR A 144 -16.07 -20.24 1.41
CA THR A 144 -17.12 -20.17 2.42
C THR A 144 -17.59 -21.57 2.80
N GLU A 145 -18.35 -21.67 3.89
CA GLU A 145 -18.94 -22.94 4.36
C GLU A 145 -19.82 -23.60 3.28
N ASP A 146 -20.55 -22.81 2.50
CA ASP A 146 -21.36 -23.27 1.36
C ASP A 146 -20.52 -23.61 0.10
N GLY A 147 -19.19 -23.62 0.20
CA GLY A 147 -18.26 -24.03 -0.85
C GLY A 147 -17.97 -22.97 -1.91
N HIS A 148 -18.51 -21.77 -1.77
CA HIS A 148 -18.30 -20.65 -2.69
C HIS A 148 -17.01 -19.88 -2.37
N ARG A 149 -16.44 -19.19 -3.36
CA ARG A 149 -15.38 -18.20 -3.15
C ARG A 149 -15.47 -17.12 -4.22
N ALA A 150 -14.85 -15.98 -3.99
CA ALA A 150 -14.63 -15.00 -5.05
C ALA A 150 -13.85 -15.67 -6.21
N ASP A 151 -14.13 -15.27 -7.44
CA ASP A 151 -13.42 -15.79 -8.61
C ASP A 151 -11.98 -15.22 -8.66
N ALA A 152 -11.76 -14.02 -8.10
CA ALA A 152 -10.45 -13.41 -7.89
C ALA A 152 -10.39 -12.61 -6.58
N ALA A 153 -9.18 -12.45 -6.03
CA ALA A 153 -8.90 -11.56 -4.91
C ALA A 153 -7.79 -10.57 -5.31
N MET A 154 -8.07 -9.28 -5.18
CA MET A 154 -7.06 -8.23 -5.33
C MET A 154 -6.45 -7.93 -3.97
N LEU A 155 -5.25 -8.44 -3.76
CA LEU A 155 -4.46 -8.23 -2.56
C LEU A 155 -3.74 -6.89 -2.67
N ASP A 156 -4.20 -5.91 -1.89
CA ASP A 156 -3.96 -4.51 -2.18
C ASP A 156 -2.79 -3.90 -1.37
N PHE A 157 -1.90 -3.20 -2.08
CA PHE A 157 -0.81 -2.37 -1.53
C PHE A 157 -1.08 -0.86 -1.72
N GLU A 158 -2.21 -0.49 -2.30
CA GLU A 158 -2.60 0.87 -2.64
C GLU A 158 -3.64 1.41 -1.63
N ASP A 159 -4.86 1.73 -2.08
CA ASP A 159 -5.80 2.57 -1.36
C ASP A 159 -6.33 1.93 -0.07
N ALA A 160 -6.44 0.59 -0.03
CA ALA A 160 -6.89 -0.10 1.17
C ALA A 160 -5.81 -0.26 2.26
N MET A 161 -4.53 0.07 1.95
CA MET A 161 -3.40 -0.19 2.83
C MET A 161 -2.65 1.11 3.19
N LYS A 162 -2.50 1.40 4.49
CA LYS A 162 -1.53 2.43 4.94
C LYS A 162 -0.13 2.01 4.45
N PRO A 163 0.58 2.83 3.64
CA PRO A 163 1.86 2.43 3.04
C PRO A 163 3.03 2.62 4.01
N SER A 164 2.88 2.16 5.26
CA SER A 164 4.00 2.11 6.20
C SER A 164 5.01 1.06 5.74
N TRP A 165 6.29 1.27 6.03
CA TRP A 165 7.32 0.30 5.66
C TRP A 165 7.05 -1.10 6.22
N GLY A 166 6.61 -1.17 7.49
CA GLY A 166 6.21 -2.43 8.10
C GLY A 166 5.04 -3.11 7.38
N ASN A 167 4.02 -2.35 6.95
CA ASN A 167 2.90 -2.92 6.19
C ASN A 167 3.31 -3.42 4.81
N VAL A 168 4.22 -2.70 4.12
CA VAL A 168 4.74 -3.14 2.82
C VAL A 168 5.52 -4.45 2.97
N LEU A 169 6.44 -4.53 3.94
CA LEU A 169 7.19 -5.76 4.20
C LEU A 169 6.27 -6.92 4.60
N GLN A 170 5.33 -6.68 5.53
CA GLN A 170 4.37 -7.69 5.93
C GLN A 170 3.49 -8.14 4.76
N GLY A 171 3.09 -7.21 3.89
CA GLY A 171 2.35 -7.52 2.68
C GLY A 171 3.12 -8.42 1.73
N ILE A 172 4.41 -8.15 1.51
CA ILE A 172 5.27 -9.02 0.68
C ILE A 172 5.37 -10.42 1.29
N GLU A 173 5.58 -10.51 2.61
CA GLU A 173 5.64 -11.78 3.32
C GLU A 173 4.32 -12.57 3.25
N ASN A 174 3.19 -11.89 3.44
CA ASN A 174 1.87 -12.50 3.33
C ASN A 174 1.59 -12.98 1.90
N LEU A 175 2.02 -12.23 0.88
CA LEU A 175 1.87 -12.63 -0.52
C LEU A 175 2.68 -13.89 -0.83
N ILE A 176 3.94 -13.96 -0.37
CA ILE A 176 4.77 -15.17 -0.50
C ILE A 176 4.08 -16.36 0.18
N GLY A 177 3.65 -16.20 1.44
CA GLY A 177 2.94 -17.25 2.16
C GLY A 177 1.63 -17.68 1.49
N ALA A 178 0.88 -16.75 0.88
CA ALA A 178 -0.34 -17.06 0.16
C ALA A 178 -0.08 -17.88 -1.11
N VAL A 179 0.97 -17.53 -1.87
CA VAL A 179 1.37 -18.26 -3.08
C VAL A 179 1.90 -19.65 -2.73
N ASP A 180 2.69 -19.77 -1.67
CA ASP A 180 3.29 -21.03 -1.23
C ASP A 180 2.31 -21.93 -0.45
N GLY A 181 1.13 -21.41 -0.08
CA GLY A 181 0.13 -22.13 0.73
C GLY A 181 0.55 -22.30 2.19
N THR A 182 1.42 -21.43 2.71
CA THR A 182 1.97 -21.47 4.06
C THR A 182 1.47 -20.32 4.96
N LEU A 183 0.62 -19.44 4.43
CA LEU A 183 0.08 -18.29 5.17
C LEU A 183 -0.75 -18.72 6.39
N THR A 184 -0.43 -18.18 7.56
CA THR A 184 -1.15 -18.39 8.82
C THR A 184 -1.44 -17.03 9.50
N ALA A 185 -2.48 -16.98 10.34
CA ALA A 185 -2.97 -15.78 11.03
C ALA A 185 -2.86 -15.86 12.56
#